data_AF-A0A957I3X3-F1
#
_entry.id   AF-A0A957I3X3-F1
#
_cell.length_a   1.000
_cell.length_b   1.000
_cell.length_c   1.000
_cell.angle_alpha   90.00
_cell.angle_beta   90.00
_cell.angle_gamma   90.00
#
_symmetry.space_group_name_H-M   'P 1'
#
loop_
_entity.id
_entity.type
_entity.pdbx_description
1 polymer ?
#
loop_
_entity_poly.entity_id
_entity_poly.type
_entity_poly.pdbx_seq_one_letter_code
_entity_poly.pdbx_strand_id
1 'polypeptide(L)'
;MFTRLKLLPITLFFILVVILSLASCTQTTDPSPTAVVAATDAPAVTDTPLPTDTPAPTETPLPTDTPVPTETPIPTETATATSTPTDTPEPTETPTPTETPEPTATPLPPTNTPVPVTNTPVPTATPEETATPDFVVLYYISNPADVLGVFPLRPFDASAMYSNMLLIRNSLGTMRDALPGTKNGDANACSSYVGAYNGILNAGIFYDEVPPEWEDVDGAYVLSFIYALDRTRPAYLSCVDAGRVDEFNHNLALQTIEETLRFISPFIDAAASRLP
;
A
#
# COMPACT_ATOMS: atom_id res chain seq x y z
N MET A 1 8.54 -62.98 -20.52
CA MET A 1 7.24 -63.27 -19.87
C MET A 1 6.79 -61.99 -19.19
N PHE A 2 6.02 -61.15 -19.90
CA PHE A 2 5.56 -59.84 -19.44
C PHE A 2 4.19 -59.98 -18.78
N THR A 3 4.08 -59.70 -17.49
CA THR A 3 2.83 -59.76 -16.73
C THR A 3 2.07 -58.45 -16.87
N ARG A 4 1.01 -58.44 -17.70
CA ARG A 4 0.04 -57.33 -17.78
C ARG A 4 -0.84 -57.32 -16.53
N LEU A 5 -0.60 -56.40 -15.59
CA LEU A 5 -1.41 -56.21 -14.39
C LEU A 5 -2.32 -54.97 -14.55
N LYS A 6 -3.57 -55.24 -14.92
CA LYS A 6 -4.83 -54.56 -14.54
C LYS A 6 -4.79 -53.04 -14.23
N LEU A 7 -5.01 -52.20 -15.26
CA LEU A 7 -5.41 -50.79 -15.11
C LEU A 7 -6.94 -50.55 -15.24
N LEU A 8 -7.74 -51.63 -15.33
CA LEU A 8 -9.18 -51.55 -15.63
C LEU A 8 -10.13 -51.05 -14.51
N PRO A 9 -9.80 -51.02 -13.19
CA PRO A 9 -10.80 -50.61 -12.19
C PRO A 9 -10.84 -49.10 -11.89
N ILE A 10 -9.81 -48.31 -12.25
CA ILE A 10 -9.71 -46.90 -11.85
C ILE A 10 -10.48 -45.98 -12.81
N THR A 11 -10.49 -46.29 -14.11
CA THR A 11 -11.23 -45.51 -15.12
C THR A 11 -12.74 -45.64 -14.97
N LEU A 12 -13.26 -46.79 -14.51
CA LEU A 12 -14.69 -46.98 -14.29
C LEU A 12 -15.21 -46.23 -13.05
N PHE A 13 -14.34 -46.06 -12.03
CA PHE A 13 -14.65 -45.30 -10.82
C PHE A 13 -14.75 -43.79 -11.09
N PHE A 14 -13.85 -43.25 -11.91
CA PHE A 14 -13.91 -41.83 -12.31
C PHE A 14 -15.14 -41.51 -13.17
N ILE A 15 -15.58 -42.42 -14.03
CA ILE A 15 -16.79 -42.23 -14.85
C ILE A 15 -18.06 -42.25 -13.96
N LEU A 16 -18.11 -43.08 -12.92
CA LEU A 16 -19.25 -43.13 -11.99
C LEU A 16 -19.38 -41.85 -11.14
N VAL A 17 -18.26 -41.24 -10.75
CA VAL A 17 -18.25 -39.99 -9.94
C VAL A 17 -18.68 -38.78 -10.77
N VAL A 18 -18.38 -38.75 -12.08
CA VAL A 18 -18.78 -37.66 -12.99
C VAL A 18 -20.27 -37.73 -13.38
N ILE A 19 -20.88 -38.92 -13.35
CA ILE A 19 -22.32 -39.08 -13.64
C ILE A 19 -23.20 -38.69 -12.42
N LEU A 20 -22.67 -38.76 -11.20
CA LEU A 20 -23.40 -38.40 -9.97
C LEU A 20 -23.48 -36.88 -9.69
N SER A 21 -22.74 -36.03 -10.43
CA SER A 21 -22.67 -34.58 -10.20
C SER A 21 -23.57 -33.73 -11.12
N LEU A 22 -24.37 -34.35 -12.00
CA LEU A 22 -25.27 -33.66 -12.94
C LEU A 22 -26.75 -33.63 -12.52
N ALA A 23 -27.08 -33.98 -11.26
CA ALA A 23 -28.45 -34.03 -10.75
C ALA A 23 -28.73 -32.96 -9.67
N SER A 24 -28.66 -31.68 -10.05
CA SER A 24 -29.26 -30.57 -9.30
C SER A 24 -29.79 -29.50 -10.25
N CYS A 25 -30.86 -29.84 -10.97
CA CYS A 25 -31.75 -28.85 -11.55
C CYS A 25 -33.16 -29.04 -10.96
N THR A 26 -33.89 -27.92 -10.93
CA THR A 26 -35.31 -27.72 -10.58
C THR A 26 -35.60 -27.43 -9.11
N GLN A 27 -35.97 -26.18 -8.79
CA GLN A 27 -37.38 -25.79 -8.80
C GLN A 27 -37.53 -24.27 -8.68
N THR A 28 -37.93 -23.66 -9.81
CA THR A 28 -38.57 -22.36 -9.87
C THR A 28 -40.00 -22.54 -9.34
N THR A 29 -40.31 -21.97 -8.18
CA THR A 29 -41.70 -21.83 -7.71
C THR A 29 -42.29 -20.54 -8.30
N ASP A 30 -43.22 -20.77 -9.21
CA ASP A 30 -44.14 -19.83 -9.85
C ASP A 30 -44.94 -18.98 -8.84
N PRO A 31 -45.05 -17.64 -9.01
CA PRO A 31 -45.95 -16.82 -8.21
C PRO A 31 -47.42 -17.02 -8.61
N SER A 32 -48.21 -17.46 -7.65
CA SER A 32 -49.68 -17.53 -7.71
C SER A 32 -50.33 -16.23 -8.23
N PRO A 33 -51.23 -16.27 -9.22
CA PRO A 33 -52.04 -15.13 -9.60
C PRO A 33 -53.40 -15.14 -8.88
N THR A 34 -53.91 -13.93 -8.62
CA THR A 34 -55.34 -13.58 -8.45
C THR A 34 -55.83 -13.35 -7.01
N ALA A 35 -56.00 -12.08 -6.66
CA ALA A 35 -57.28 -11.55 -6.19
C ALA A 35 -57.32 -10.04 -6.42
N VAL A 36 -58.05 -9.61 -7.46
CA VAL A 36 -58.54 -8.24 -7.62
C VAL A 36 -59.69 -8.07 -6.64
N VAL A 37 -59.53 -7.18 -5.65
CA VAL A 37 -60.63 -6.75 -4.78
C VAL A 37 -60.83 -5.24 -4.94
N ALA A 38 -62.11 -4.92 -5.08
CA ALA A 38 -62.73 -3.67 -5.43
C ALA A 38 -62.30 -2.44 -4.62
N ALA A 39 -62.37 -1.30 -5.30
CA ALA A 39 -62.30 0.04 -4.76
C ALA A 39 -63.26 0.23 -3.58
N THR A 40 -62.78 0.89 -2.51
CA THR A 40 -63.63 1.42 -1.44
C THR A 40 -62.96 2.68 -0.86
N ASP A 41 -63.73 3.77 -0.94
CA ASP A 41 -63.67 5.09 -0.30
C ASP A 41 -62.33 5.80 -0.03
N ALA A 42 -62.17 6.93 -0.72
CA ALA A 42 -61.27 8.01 -0.36
C ALA A 42 -61.74 8.70 0.93
N PRO A 43 -60.94 8.76 2.01
CA PRO A 43 -61.23 9.62 3.15
C PRO A 43 -60.78 11.06 2.86
N ALA A 44 -61.46 11.96 3.56
CA ALA A 44 -61.48 13.41 3.36
C ALA A 44 -60.11 14.11 3.39
N VAL A 45 -60.05 15.20 2.62
CA VAL A 45 -59.02 16.24 2.67
C VAL A 45 -58.79 16.65 4.13
N THR A 46 -57.58 16.40 4.62
CA THR A 46 -57.15 16.79 5.96
C THR A 46 -56.49 18.17 5.86
N ASP A 47 -56.91 19.10 6.71
CA ASP A 47 -56.41 20.48 6.73
C ASP A 47 -54.89 20.53 6.91
N THR A 48 -54.24 21.34 6.08
CA THR A 48 -52.80 21.59 6.14
C THR A 48 -52.47 22.36 7.42
N PRO A 49 -51.53 21.89 8.27
CA PRO A 49 -51.16 22.62 9.47
C PRO A 49 -50.51 23.96 9.12
N LEU A 50 -50.89 25.00 9.85
CA LEU A 50 -50.31 26.34 9.74
C LEU A 50 -48.80 26.28 10.10
N PRO A 51 -47.92 27.00 9.37
CA PRO A 51 -46.48 26.98 9.66
C PRO A 51 -46.20 27.44 11.09
N THR A 52 -45.44 26.64 11.82
CA THR A 52 -44.97 26.94 13.17
C THR A 52 -43.83 27.96 13.11
N ASP A 53 -43.87 28.98 13.96
CA ASP A 53 -42.83 30.01 14.06
C ASP A 53 -41.44 29.39 14.27
N THR A 54 -40.49 29.80 13.45
CA THR A 54 -39.09 29.37 13.54
C THR A 54 -38.48 29.98 14.81
N PRO A 55 -37.83 29.18 15.69
CA PRO A 55 -37.21 29.71 16.89
C PRO A 55 -36.10 30.70 16.54
N ALA A 56 -36.02 31.79 17.32
CA ALA A 56 -34.97 32.79 17.18
C ALA A 56 -33.58 32.17 17.41
N PRO A 57 -32.54 32.64 16.70
CA PRO A 57 -31.19 32.11 16.85
C PRO A 57 -30.68 32.31 18.27
N THR A 58 -30.14 31.25 18.85
CA THR A 58 -29.48 31.27 20.16
C THR A 58 -28.15 32.03 20.06
N GLU A 59 -27.95 33.01 20.94
CA GLU A 59 -26.71 33.79 21.04
C GLU A 59 -25.49 32.87 21.20
N THR A 60 -24.48 33.10 20.35
CA THR A 60 -23.22 32.34 20.37
C THR A 60 -22.39 32.78 21.58
N PRO A 61 -21.87 31.85 22.41
CA PRO A 61 -21.08 32.23 23.58
C PRO A 61 -19.80 32.97 23.17
N LEU A 62 -19.47 34.00 23.93
CA LEU A 62 -18.26 34.81 23.74
C LEU A 62 -17.01 33.95 23.98
N PRO A 63 -15.95 34.08 23.17
CA PRO A 63 -14.70 33.35 23.39
C PRO A 63 -14.13 33.62 24.79
N THR A 64 -13.72 32.56 25.45
CA THR A 64 -13.08 32.60 26.78
C THR A 64 -11.60 32.91 26.61
N ASP A 65 -11.06 33.79 27.46
CA ASP A 65 -9.67 34.22 27.40
C ASP A 65 -8.70 33.02 27.53
N THR A 66 -7.77 32.93 26.57
CA THR A 66 -6.72 31.93 26.54
C THR A 66 -5.76 32.13 27.72
N PRO A 67 -5.41 31.09 28.49
CA PRO A 67 -4.46 31.22 29.59
C PRO A 67 -3.08 31.66 29.10
N VAL A 68 -2.46 32.57 29.86
CA VAL A 68 -1.10 33.08 29.60
C VAL A 68 -0.09 31.94 29.80
N PRO A 69 0.88 31.76 28.88
CA PRO A 69 1.90 30.72 29.01
C PRO A 69 2.69 30.87 30.30
N THR A 70 2.89 29.75 30.99
CA THR A 70 3.70 29.70 32.21
C THR A 70 5.18 29.67 31.83
N GLU A 71 5.99 30.51 32.48
CA GLU A 71 7.43 30.64 32.24
C GLU A 71 8.15 29.29 32.38
N THR A 72 8.92 28.94 31.34
CA THR A 72 9.73 27.72 31.27
C THR A 72 10.89 27.81 32.26
N PRO A 73 11.16 26.77 33.06
CA PRO A 73 12.29 26.79 33.99
C PRO A 73 13.63 26.92 33.24
N ILE A 74 14.51 27.77 33.78
CA ILE A 74 15.85 28.03 33.26
C ILE A 74 16.72 26.77 33.48
N PRO A 75 17.46 26.29 32.48
CA PRO A 75 18.29 25.10 32.62
C PRO A 75 19.44 25.34 33.62
N THR A 76 19.59 24.41 34.56
CA THR A 76 20.69 24.35 35.52
C THR A 76 21.98 23.94 34.82
N GLU A 77 23.08 24.68 35.04
CA GLU A 77 24.38 24.38 34.42
C GLU A 77 24.86 22.97 34.78
N THR A 78 25.17 22.18 33.75
CA THR A 78 25.69 20.81 33.88
C THR A 78 27.23 20.84 33.76
N ALA A 79 27.86 19.95 34.51
CA ALA A 79 29.30 19.90 34.83
C ALA A 79 30.28 20.16 33.66
N THR A 80 31.38 20.84 34.01
CA THR A 80 32.58 21.05 33.20
C THR A 80 33.17 19.73 32.70
N ALA A 81 33.31 19.61 31.37
CA ALA A 81 33.97 18.49 30.73
C ALA A 81 35.50 18.55 30.93
N THR A 82 36.05 17.51 31.55
CA THR A 82 37.49 17.28 31.65
C THR A 82 37.93 16.31 30.56
N SER A 83 39.03 16.68 29.89
CA SER A 83 39.90 15.96 28.94
C SER A 83 39.82 16.46 27.49
N THR A 84 40.92 17.12 27.10
CA THR A 84 41.25 17.49 25.72
C THR A 84 41.48 16.22 24.89
N PRO A 85 40.81 16.05 23.73
CA PRO A 85 41.13 14.96 22.82
C PRO A 85 42.54 15.19 22.24
N THR A 86 43.31 14.10 22.15
CA THR A 86 44.63 14.09 21.50
C THR A 86 44.43 14.13 19.99
N ASP A 87 45.24 14.93 19.28
CA ASP A 87 45.14 15.14 17.84
C ASP A 87 45.13 13.81 17.07
N THR A 88 44.08 13.62 16.28
CA THR A 88 43.94 12.49 15.36
C THR A 88 44.86 12.75 14.16
N PRO A 89 45.67 11.77 13.71
CA PRO A 89 46.58 11.97 12.58
C PRO A 89 45.80 12.33 11.31
N GLU A 90 46.36 13.28 10.56
CA GLU A 90 45.83 13.78 9.29
C GLU A 90 45.69 12.64 8.26
N PRO A 91 44.56 12.56 7.53
CA PRO A 91 44.34 11.50 6.55
C PRO A 91 45.40 11.59 5.44
N THR A 92 46.01 10.44 5.12
CA THR A 92 46.94 10.33 4.01
C THR A 92 46.19 10.48 2.69
N GLU A 93 46.64 11.39 1.83
CA GLU A 93 46.12 11.66 0.49
C GLU A 93 45.85 10.35 -0.27
N THR A 94 44.58 10.14 -0.64
CA THR A 94 44.16 9.00 -1.46
C THR A 94 44.60 9.25 -2.90
N PRO A 95 45.25 8.29 -3.58
CA PRO A 95 45.70 8.48 -4.95
C PRO A 95 44.51 8.78 -5.87
N THR A 96 44.69 9.79 -6.73
CA THR A 96 43.69 10.20 -7.72
C THR A 96 43.42 9.05 -8.69
N PRO A 97 42.14 8.72 -8.99
CA PRO A 97 41.83 7.64 -9.91
C PRO A 97 42.38 7.95 -11.31
N THR A 98 43.08 6.99 -11.90
CA THR A 98 43.53 7.05 -13.29
C THR A 98 42.32 6.98 -14.22
N GLU A 99 42.19 7.95 -15.13
CA GLU A 99 41.17 8.01 -16.17
C GLU A 99 41.03 6.66 -16.89
N THR A 100 39.83 6.09 -16.85
CA THR A 100 39.48 4.89 -17.60
C THR A 100 39.29 5.28 -19.07
N PRO A 101 39.89 4.57 -20.03
CA PRO A 101 39.75 4.93 -21.44
C PRO A 101 38.29 4.90 -21.89
N GLU A 102 37.89 5.93 -22.63
CA GLU A 102 36.54 6.11 -23.17
C GLU A 102 36.17 4.96 -24.14
N PRO A 103 34.96 4.37 -24.04
CA PRO A 103 34.56 3.28 -24.91
C PRO A 103 34.46 3.75 -26.36
N THR A 104 35.16 3.05 -27.26
CA THR A 104 35.11 3.31 -28.70
C THR A 104 33.70 3.03 -29.23
N ALA A 105 33.06 4.04 -29.82
CA ALA A 105 31.72 3.91 -30.41
C ALA A 105 31.69 2.80 -31.47
N THR A 106 30.83 1.80 -31.24
CA THR A 106 30.50 0.80 -32.26
C THR A 106 29.59 1.47 -33.30
N PRO A 107 29.91 1.44 -34.60
CA PRO A 107 29.10 2.11 -35.61
C PRO A 107 27.73 1.44 -35.74
N LEU A 108 26.66 2.24 -35.68
CA LEU A 108 25.32 1.78 -36.05
C LEU A 108 25.20 1.60 -37.57
N PRO A 109 24.50 0.56 -38.05
CA PRO A 109 24.17 0.41 -39.47
C PRO A 109 23.11 1.47 -39.87
N PRO A 110 23.21 2.08 -41.07
CA PRO A 110 22.23 3.05 -41.52
C PRO A 110 21.02 2.35 -42.13
N THR A 111 19.82 2.67 -41.68
CA THR A 111 18.63 2.54 -42.53
C THR A 111 17.58 3.60 -42.22
N ASN A 112 17.40 4.45 -43.24
CA ASN A 112 16.41 5.49 -43.40
C ASN A 112 14.97 4.94 -43.27
N THR A 113 14.17 5.49 -42.36
CA THR A 113 12.71 5.59 -42.54
C THR A 113 12.21 6.81 -41.74
N PRO A 114 11.77 7.90 -42.39
CA PRO A 114 11.12 9.00 -41.69
C PRO A 114 9.67 8.62 -41.36
N VAL A 115 9.33 8.62 -40.07
CA VAL A 115 7.93 8.63 -39.59
C VAL A 115 7.61 10.07 -39.17
N PRO A 116 6.54 10.72 -39.69
CA PRO A 116 6.19 12.07 -39.28
C PRO A 116 5.52 12.04 -37.90
N VAL A 117 6.10 12.71 -36.91
CA VAL A 117 5.44 13.00 -35.63
C VAL A 117 5.06 14.48 -35.62
N THR A 118 3.76 14.74 -35.63
CA THR A 118 3.14 16.05 -35.44
C THR A 118 3.43 16.55 -34.02
N ASN A 119 4.20 17.64 -33.91
CA ASN A 119 4.37 18.39 -32.67
C ASN A 119 3.11 19.26 -32.44
N THR A 120 2.22 18.81 -31.56
CA THR A 120 1.23 19.69 -30.92
C THR A 120 1.82 20.14 -29.57
N PRO A 121 2.07 21.45 -29.35
CA PRO A 121 2.57 21.93 -28.07
C PRO A 121 1.47 21.82 -27.00
N VAL A 122 1.73 21.09 -25.92
CA VAL A 122 0.90 21.11 -24.70
C VAL A 122 1.34 22.32 -23.85
N PRO A 123 0.42 23.18 -23.38
CA PRO A 123 0.76 24.46 -22.76
C PRO A 123 1.40 24.35 -21.38
N THR A 124 2.26 25.34 -21.14
CA THR A 124 2.98 25.79 -19.95
C THR A 124 2.23 25.62 -18.62
N ALA A 125 2.93 25.07 -17.62
CA ALA A 125 2.49 25.03 -16.23
C ALA A 125 2.56 26.42 -15.57
N THR A 126 1.49 26.78 -14.86
CA THR A 126 1.34 27.96 -13.99
C THR A 126 2.00 27.70 -12.62
N PRO A 127 2.67 28.67 -11.95
CA PRO A 127 3.52 28.40 -10.80
C PRO A 127 2.75 28.29 -9.46
N GLU A 128 3.15 27.27 -8.70
CA GLU A 128 3.50 27.23 -7.27
C GLU A 128 2.80 28.18 -6.27
N GLU A 129 2.08 27.59 -5.30
CA GLU A 129 1.77 28.23 -4.02
C GLU A 129 2.00 27.26 -2.83
N THR A 130 3.01 27.61 -2.04
CA THR A 130 3.21 27.46 -0.57
C THR A 130 3.27 26.05 0.06
N ALA A 131 4.48 25.72 0.51
CA ALA A 131 4.89 24.50 1.19
C ALA A 131 4.34 24.31 2.62
N THR A 132 3.96 23.07 2.92
CA THR A 132 3.88 22.42 4.25
C THR A 132 4.45 20.99 4.10
N PRO A 133 5.04 20.42 5.18
CA PRO A 133 6.42 19.90 5.21
C PRO A 133 6.67 18.64 4.36
N ASP A 134 7.93 18.49 3.94
CA ASP A 134 8.58 17.36 3.25
C ASP A 134 7.96 15.98 3.56
N PHE A 135 6.89 15.64 2.86
CA PHE A 135 6.70 14.29 2.37
C PHE A 135 7.06 14.37 0.91
N VAL A 136 8.12 13.67 0.52
CA VAL A 136 8.49 13.51 -0.87
C VAL A 136 7.29 12.90 -1.57
N VAL A 137 6.50 13.73 -2.24
CA VAL A 137 5.62 13.34 -3.34
C VAL A 137 6.57 12.85 -4.43
N LEU A 138 7.15 11.68 -4.23
CA LEU A 138 7.79 10.96 -5.31
C LEU A 138 6.62 10.54 -6.18
N TYR A 139 6.32 11.38 -7.16
CA TYR A 139 5.31 11.15 -8.18
C TYR A 139 5.60 9.76 -8.76
N TYR A 140 4.82 8.77 -8.31
CA TYR A 140 4.96 7.38 -8.72
C TYR A 140 4.35 7.26 -10.11
N ILE A 141 5.12 7.67 -11.12
CA ILE A 141 4.70 7.59 -12.54
C ILE A 141 4.75 6.16 -13.05
N SER A 142 5.39 5.26 -12.29
CA SER A 142 5.40 3.84 -12.59
C SER A 142 4.07 3.26 -12.13
N ASN A 143 3.22 2.88 -13.09
CA ASN A 143 2.07 2.04 -12.80
C ASN A 143 2.55 0.85 -11.95
N PRO A 144 1.98 0.58 -10.76
CA PRO A 144 2.39 -0.57 -9.95
C PRO A 144 2.32 -1.88 -10.74
N ALA A 145 1.46 -1.94 -11.76
CA ALA A 145 1.40 -3.05 -12.71
C ALA A 145 2.71 -3.31 -13.48
N ASP A 146 3.47 -2.27 -13.80
CA ASP A 146 4.71 -2.36 -14.58
C ASP A 146 5.91 -2.81 -13.73
N VAL A 147 5.86 -2.59 -12.41
CA VAL A 147 6.99 -2.90 -11.49
C VAL A 147 6.74 -4.18 -10.69
N LEU A 148 5.49 -4.41 -10.28
CA LEU A 148 5.11 -5.43 -9.28
C LEU A 148 4.06 -6.42 -9.81
N GLY A 149 3.51 -6.19 -11.02
CA GLY A 149 2.49 -7.03 -11.64
C GLY A 149 1.06 -6.53 -11.40
N VAL A 150 0.10 -7.16 -12.08
CA VAL A 150 -1.32 -6.77 -12.00
C VAL A 150 -1.94 -7.27 -10.70
N PHE A 151 -2.45 -6.36 -9.89
CA PHE A 151 -3.18 -6.67 -8.66
C PHE A 151 -4.69 -6.71 -8.90
N PRO A 152 -5.43 -7.62 -8.26
CA PRO A 152 -6.88 -7.70 -8.40
C PRO A 152 -7.57 -6.45 -7.86
N LEU A 153 -8.52 -5.93 -8.64
CA LEU A 153 -9.53 -4.99 -8.18
C LEU A 153 -10.77 -5.75 -7.70
N ARG A 154 -11.37 -5.30 -6.60
CA ARG A 154 -12.53 -5.91 -5.94
C ARG A 154 -13.54 -4.84 -5.52
N PRO A 155 -14.84 -5.16 -5.42
CA PRO A 155 -15.79 -4.30 -4.73
C PRO A 155 -15.30 -3.91 -3.35
N PHE A 156 -15.48 -2.64 -2.98
CA PHE A 156 -15.07 -2.11 -1.69
C PHE A 156 -15.52 -2.98 -0.50
N ASP A 157 -14.56 -3.37 0.34
CA ASP A 157 -14.76 -4.07 1.60
C ASP A 157 -13.82 -3.48 2.65
N ALA A 158 -14.40 -2.67 3.56
CA ALA A 158 -13.70 -2.00 4.64
C ALA A 158 -12.93 -2.96 5.56
N SER A 159 -13.52 -4.12 5.88
CA SER A 159 -12.90 -5.10 6.79
C SER A 159 -11.71 -5.79 6.12
N ALA A 160 -11.84 -6.10 4.83
CA ALA A 160 -10.75 -6.68 4.05
C ALA A 160 -9.61 -5.67 3.85
N MET A 161 -9.92 -4.40 3.54
CA MET A 161 -8.92 -3.34 3.40
C MET A 161 -8.13 -3.17 4.70
N TYR A 162 -8.83 -3.00 5.83
CA TYR A 162 -8.19 -2.90 7.14
C TYR A 162 -7.29 -4.11 7.44
N SER A 163 -7.76 -5.32 7.13
CA SER A 163 -6.98 -6.55 7.31
C SER A 163 -5.71 -6.58 6.45
N ASN A 164 -5.79 -6.10 5.20
CA ASN A 164 -4.63 -6.00 4.32
C ASN A 164 -3.64 -4.94 4.81
N MET A 165 -4.11 -3.80 5.32
CA MET A 165 -3.23 -2.79 5.92
C MET A 165 -2.49 -3.32 7.16
N LEU A 166 -3.18 -4.10 8.02
CA LEU A 166 -2.54 -4.79 9.14
C LEU A 166 -1.50 -5.81 8.66
N LEU A 167 -1.78 -6.53 7.58
CA LEU A 167 -0.83 -7.47 6.99
C LEU A 167 0.44 -6.74 6.50
N ILE A 168 0.30 -5.57 5.86
CA ILE A 168 1.44 -4.72 5.48
C ILE A 168 2.23 -4.31 6.73
N ARG A 169 1.57 -3.74 7.75
CA ARG A 169 2.21 -3.29 9.00
C ARG A 169 2.99 -4.43 9.68
N ASN A 170 2.38 -5.60 9.83
CA ASN A 170 3.00 -6.75 10.49
C ASN A 170 4.17 -7.33 9.69
N SER A 171 4.03 -7.37 8.36
CA SER A 171 5.08 -7.82 7.46
C SER A 171 6.29 -6.87 7.52
N LEU A 172 6.06 -5.56 7.47
CA LEU A 172 7.09 -4.54 7.63
C LEU A 172 7.82 -4.66 8.97
N GLY A 173 7.10 -4.89 10.07
CA GLY A 173 7.70 -5.16 11.38
C GLY A 173 8.61 -6.39 11.36
N THR A 174 8.15 -7.49 10.75
CA THR A 174 8.94 -8.72 10.61
C THR A 174 10.19 -8.50 9.75
N MET A 175 10.08 -7.74 8.66
CA MET A 175 11.21 -7.39 7.80
C MET A 175 12.25 -6.57 8.57
N ARG A 176 11.82 -5.55 9.31
CA ARG A 176 12.69 -4.72 10.15
C ARG A 176 13.48 -5.57 11.14
N ASP A 177 12.79 -6.46 11.84
CA ASP A 177 13.40 -7.27 12.90
C ASP A 177 14.37 -8.34 12.32
N ALA A 178 14.16 -8.77 11.08
CA ALA A 178 15.04 -9.69 10.37
C ALA A 178 16.32 -9.02 9.82
N LEU A 179 16.26 -7.74 9.44
CA LEU A 179 17.35 -7.04 8.74
C LEU A 179 18.75 -7.19 9.38
N PRO A 180 18.93 -7.07 10.71
CA PRO A 180 20.23 -7.25 11.34
C PRO A 180 20.86 -8.62 11.07
N GLY A 181 20.05 -9.69 11.05
CA GLY A 181 20.50 -11.04 10.73
C GLY A 181 20.85 -11.20 9.26
N THR A 182 20.09 -10.57 8.37
CA THR A 182 20.36 -10.64 6.91
C THR A 182 21.71 -10.04 6.52
N LYS A 183 22.17 -8.99 7.22
CA LYS A 183 23.50 -8.38 7.00
C LYS A 183 24.65 -9.33 7.36
N ASN A 184 24.39 -10.29 8.25
CA ASN A 184 25.35 -11.32 8.70
C ASN A 184 25.27 -12.62 7.88
N GLY A 185 24.35 -12.71 6.90
CA GLY A 185 24.13 -13.92 6.13
C GLY A 185 23.39 -15.02 6.90
N ASP A 186 22.57 -14.67 7.89
CA ASP A 186 21.72 -15.62 8.59
C ASP A 186 20.55 -16.09 7.69
N ALA A 187 20.54 -17.37 7.37
CA ALA A 187 19.52 -17.99 6.53
C ALA A 187 18.10 -17.88 7.12
N ASN A 188 17.94 -17.94 8.44
CA ASN A 188 16.62 -17.81 9.08
C ASN A 188 16.11 -16.37 8.99
N ALA A 189 17.01 -15.41 9.16
CA ALA A 189 16.70 -14.00 8.99
C ALA A 189 16.29 -13.70 7.54
N CYS A 190 17.04 -14.21 6.56
CA CYS A 190 16.65 -14.06 5.15
C CYS A 190 15.34 -14.75 4.81
N SER A 191 15.09 -15.95 5.34
CA SER A 191 13.79 -16.63 5.18
C SER A 191 12.64 -15.82 5.78
N SER A 192 12.86 -15.20 6.94
CA SER A 192 11.86 -14.35 7.61
C SER A 192 11.58 -13.09 6.79
N TYR A 193 12.63 -12.43 6.29
CA TYR A 193 12.52 -11.25 5.44
C TYR A 193 11.76 -11.57 4.14
N VAL A 194 12.12 -12.65 3.45
CA VAL A 194 11.46 -13.11 2.22
C VAL A 194 9.99 -13.46 2.46
N GLY A 195 9.71 -14.19 3.53
CA GLY A 195 8.34 -14.54 3.91
C GLY A 195 7.47 -13.31 4.17
N ALA A 196 8.01 -12.33 4.88
CA ALA A 196 7.32 -11.08 5.17
C ALA A 196 7.14 -10.20 3.92
N TYR A 197 8.13 -10.12 3.03
CA TYR A 197 7.97 -9.45 1.74
C TYR A 197 6.80 -10.04 0.91
N ASN A 198 6.69 -11.38 0.88
CA ASN A 198 5.55 -12.06 0.26
C ASN A 198 4.23 -11.79 1.01
N GLY A 199 4.28 -11.57 2.33
CA GLY A 199 3.14 -11.10 3.11
C GLY A 199 2.60 -9.76 2.62
N ILE A 200 3.50 -8.82 2.30
CA ILE A 200 3.13 -7.54 1.68
C ILE A 200 2.50 -7.80 0.30
N LEU A 201 3.12 -8.60 -0.57
CA LEU A 201 2.55 -8.94 -1.89
C LEU A 201 1.12 -9.52 -1.79
N ASN A 202 0.88 -10.38 -0.81
CA ASN A 202 -0.44 -10.99 -0.58
C ASN A 202 -1.49 -9.97 -0.09
N ALA A 203 -1.05 -8.86 0.50
CA ALA A 203 -1.93 -7.75 0.82
C ALA A 203 -2.32 -6.94 -0.42
N GLY A 204 -1.81 -7.22 -1.63
CA GLY A 204 -2.10 -6.47 -2.85
C GLY A 204 -3.48 -6.75 -3.43
N ILE A 205 -4.54 -6.43 -2.69
CA ILE A 205 -5.93 -6.49 -3.15
C ILE A 205 -6.50 -5.08 -3.06
N PHE A 206 -6.83 -4.48 -4.20
CA PHE A 206 -7.29 -3.10 -4.28
C PHE A 206 -8.77 -3.02 -4.58
N TYR A 207 -9.36 -1.85 -4.35
CA TYR A 207 -10.81 -1.70 -4.30
C TYR A 207 -11.30 -0.70 -5.32
N ASP A 208 -12.40 -1.02 -5.99
CA ASP A 208 -13.19 -0.07 -6.77
C ASP A 208 -14.37 0.46 -5.95
N GLU A 209 -14.95 1.58 -6.40
CA GLU A 209 -16.12 2.21 -5.77
C GLU A 209 -15.90 2.54 -4.28
N VAL A 210 -14.69 2.96 -3.91
CA VAL A 210 -14.33 3.36 -2.54
C VAL A 210 -15.20 4.55 -2.11
N PRO A 211 -15.93 4.47 -0.98
CA PRO A 211 -16.73 5.58 -0.47
C PRO A 211 -15.86 6.81 -0.12
N PRO A 212 -16.36 8.05 -0.25
CA PRO A 212 -15.60 9.27 0.04
C PRO A 212 -14.97 9.30 1.44
N GLU A 213 -15.64 8.73 2.43
CA GLU A 213 -15.15 8.62 3.81
C GLU A 213 -14.05 7.56 4.00
N TRP A 214 -13.64 6.85 2.95
CA TRP A 214 -12.55 5.86 2.92
C TRP A 214 -11.42 6.21 1.95
N GLU A 215 -11.56 7.22 1.11
CA GLU A 215 -10.57 7.58 0.07
C GLU A 215 -9.17 7.89 0.63
N ASP A 216 -9.08 8.55 1.79
CA ASP A 216 -7.81 8.85 2.46
C ASP A 216 -7.09 7.59 2.95
N VAL A 217 -7.85 6.63 3.50
CA VAL A 217 -7.35 5.34 3.97
C VAL A 217 -6.93 4.47 2.79
N ASP A 218 -7.72 4.42 1.73
CA ASP A 218 -7.39 3.66 0.51
C ASP A 218 -6.12 4.22 -0.15
N GLY A 219 -6.02 5.55 -0.30
CA GLY A 219 -4.82 6.18 -0.84
C GLY A 219 -3.57 5.88 -0.02
N ALA A 220 -3.67 5.94 1.31
CA ALA A 220 -2.55 5.58 2.19
C ALA A 220 -2.19 4.09 2.10
N TYR A 221 -3.18 3.21 2.00
CA TYR A 221 -3.00 1.78 1.82
C TYR A 221 -2.25 1.44 0.53
N VAL A 222 -2.72 1.95 -0.61
CA VAL A 222 -2.11 1.75 -1.93
C VAL A 222 -0.68 2.30 -1.94
N LEU A 223 -0.48 3.53 -1.47
CA LEU A 223 0.85 4.16 -1.45
C LEU A 223 1.83 3.37 -0.58
N SER A 224 1.39 2.95 0.61
CA SER A 224 2.23 2.16 1.52
C SER A 224 2.63 0.82 0.93
N PHE A 225 1.68 0.13 0.27
CA PHE A 225 1.94 -1.12 -0.41
C PHE A 225 3.03 -0.98 -1.48
N ILE A 226 2.87 0.01 -2.36
CA ILE A 226 3.78 0.23 -3.49
C ILE A 226 5.16 0.63 -2.99
N TYR A 227 5.22 1.65 -2.12
CA TYR A 227 6.49 2.17 -1.60
C TYR A 227 7.27 1.11 -0.84
N ALA A 228 6.58 0.32 0.00
CA ALA A 228 7.19 -0.80 0.71
C ALA A 228 7.82 -1.80 -0.25
N LEU A 229 7.07 -2.30 -1.23
CA LEU A 229 7.55 -3.36 -2.11
C LEU A 229 8.71 -2.93 -2.99
N ASP A 230 8.65 -1.74 -3.56
CA ASP A 230 9.68 -1.25 -4.48
C ASP A 230 11.03 -1.06 -3.78
N ARG A 231 11.06 -0.31 -2.68
CA ARG A 231 12.31 0.04 -2.02
C ARG A 231 12.89 -1.07 -1.15
N THR A 232 12.09 -2.07 -0.77
CA THR A 232 12.59 -3.25 -0.04
C THR A 232 12.95 -4.42 -0.96
N ARG A 233 12.56 -4.38 -2.25
CA ARG A 233 12.86 -5.44 -3.22
C ARG A 233 14.35 -5.78 -3.36
N PRO A 234 15.30 -4.81 -3.36
CA PRO A 234 16.71 -5.16 -3.48
C PRO A 234 17.23 -6.03 -2.33
N ALA A 235 16.81 -5.78 -1.09
CA ALA A 235 17.15 -6.61 0.06
C ALA A 235 16.46 -7.99 -0.03
N TYR A 236 15.22 -8.06 -0.52
CA TYR A 236 14.56 -9.33 -0.83
C TYR A 236 15.37 -10.16 -1.83
N LEU A 237 15.76 -9.57 -2.96
CA LEU A 237 16.55 -10.26 -3.99
C LEU A 237 17.92 -10.70 -3.45
N SER A 238 18.58 -9.84 -2.65
CA SER A 238 19.85 -10.19 -2.01
C SER A 238 19.72 -11.41 -1.08
N CYS A 239 18.62 -11.53 -0.34
CA CYS A 239 18.34 -12.72 0.46
C CYS A 239 18.06 -13.96 -0.37
N VAL A 240 17.35 -13.84 -1.50
CA VAL A 240 17.04 -14.97 -2.39
C VAL A 240 18.28 -15.48 -3.12
N ASP A 241 19.08 -14.57 -3.67
CA ASP A 241 20.17 -14.92 -4.59
C ASP A 241 21.50 -15.14 -3.88
N ALA A 242 21.80 -14.35 -2.84
CA ALA A 242 23.10 -14.35 -2.16
C ALA A 242 23.02 -14.83 -0.70
N GLY A 243 21.82 -14.96 -0.13
CA GLY A 243 21.63 -15.32 1.28
C GLY A 243 22.12 -14.28 2.27
N ARG A 244 22.43 -13.06 1.80
CA ARG A 244 22.97 -11.96 2.60
C ARG A 244 22.60 -10.63 1.94
N VAL A 245 22.28 -9.63 2.76
CA VAL A 245 22.01 -8.26 2.31
C VAL A 245 23.24 -7.39 2.54
N ASP A 246 23.67 -6.66 1.51
CA ASP A 246 24.75 -5.67 1.65
C ASP A 246 24.31 -4.42 2.43
N GLU A 247 25.26 -3.56 2.78
CA GLU A 247 24.98 -2.39 3.61
C GLU A 247 24.05 -1.37 2.95
N PHE A 248 24.18 -1.17 1.64
CA PHE A 248 23.35 -0.22 0.91
C PHE A 248 21.88 -0.69 0.91
N ASN A 249 21.65 -1.94 0.49
CA ASN A 249 20.31 -2.53 0.43
C ASN A 249 19.69 -2.68 1.82
N HIS A 250 20.50 -2.96 2.85
CA HIS A 250 20.05 -3.00 4.24
C HIS A 250 19.52 -1.64 4.70
N ASN A 251 20.31 -0.58 4.51
CA ASN A 251 19.94 0.75 4.99
C ASN A 251 18.76 1.34 4.22
N LEU A 252 18.71 1.11 2.90
CA LEU A 252 17.56 1.49 2.08
C LEU A 252 16.27 0.80 2.56
N ALA A 253 16.34 -0.51 2.81
CA ALA A 253 15.19 -1.26 3.32
C ALA A 253 14.76 -0.77 4.71
N LEU A 254 15.72 -0.58 5.64
CA LEU A 254 15.42 -0.13 7.00
C LEU A 254 14.71 1.24 7.00
N GLN A 255 15.27 2.21 6.29
CA GLN A 255 14.69 3.54 6.17
C GLN A 255 13.27 3.48 5.60
N THR A 256 13.10 2.75 4.49
CA THR A 256 11.79 2.59 3.85
C THR A 256 10.77 1.99 4.82
N ILE A 257 11.16 0.94 5.54
CA ILE A 257 10.27 0.25 6.48
C ILE A 257 9.81 1.21 7.59
N GLU A 258 10.74 1.95 8.18
CA GLU A 258 10.42 2.91 9.25
C GLU A 258 9.53 4.05 8.76
N GLU A 259 9.81 4.60 7.58
CA GLU A 259 8.98 5.63 6.94
C GLU A 259 7.57 5.12 6.63
N THR A 260 7.47 3.93 6.04
CA THR A 260 6.17 3.34 5.69
C THR A 260 5.34 3.03 6.93
N LEU A 261 5.97 2.45 7.97
CA LEU A 261 5.28 2.19 9.24
C LEU A 261 4.78 3.47 9.89
N ARG A 262 5.59 4.54 9.88
CA ARG A 262 5.19 5.85 10.41
C ARG A 262 4.02 6.43 9.61
N PHE A 263 4.05 6.30 8.29
CA PHE A 263 3.03 6.82 7.40
C PHE A 263 1.71 6.06 7.52
N ILE A 264 1.71 4.72 7.42
CA ILE A 264 0.48 3.91 7.36
C ILE A 264 -0.24 3.81 8.72
N SER A 265 0.49 3.95 9.83
CA SER A 265 -0.05 3.72 11.18
C SER A 265 -1.30 4.55 11.51
N PRO A 266 -1.32 5.89 11.37
CA PRO A 266 -2.52 6.68 11.65
C PRO A 266 -3.72 6.30 10.76
N PHE A 267 -3.48 5.86 9.52
CA PHE A 267 -4.56 5.44 8.62
C PHE A 267 -5.14 4.08 8.98
N ILE A 268 -4.34 3.17 9.54
CA ILE A 268 -4.85 1.92 10.10
C ILE A 268 -5.75 2.22 11.31
N ASP A 269 -5.35 3.17 12.16
CA ASP A 269 -6.16 3.54 13.33
C ASP A 269 -7.46 4.23 12.88
N ALA A 270 -7.40 5.07 11.84
CA ALA A 270 -8.59 5.66 11.20
C ALA A 270 -9.50 4.58 10.61
N ALA A 271 -8.96 3.63 9.86
CA ALA A 271 -9.71 2.50 9.30
C ALA A 271 -10.41 1.69 10.41
N ALA A 272 -9.71 1.39 11.50
CA ALA A 272 -10.28 0.68 12.64
C ALA A 272 -11.48 1.43 13.25
N SER A 273 -11.42 2.76 13.31
CA SER A 273 -12.51 3.59 13.84
C SER A 273 -13.75 3.68 12.94
N ARG A 274 -13.62 3.33 11.66
CA ARG A 274 -14.69 3.37 10.65
C ARG A 274 -15.37 2.02 10.44
N LEU A 275 -14.82 0.94 11.01
CA LEU A 275 -15.43 -0.38 10.94
C LEU A 275 -16.75 -0.40 11.72
N PRO A 276 -17.76 -1.15 11.25
CA PRO A 276 -19.07 -1.27 11.90
C PRO A 276 -19.04 -2.06 13.22
#